data_AF-A0A085BJG0-F1
#
_entry.id   AF-A0A085BJG0-F1
#
_cell.length_a   1.000
_cell.length_b   1.000
_cell.length_c   1.000
_cell.angle_alpha   90.00
_cell.angle_beta   90.00
_cell.angle_gamma   90.00
#
_symmetry.space_group_name_H-M   'P 1'
#
loop_
_entity.id
_entity.type
_entity.pdbx_description
1 polymer ?
#
loop_
_entity_poly.entity_id
_entity_poly.type
_entity_poly.pdbx_seq_one_letter_code
_entity_poly.pdbx_strand_id
1 'polypeptide(L)'
;MSSISESIQILNQAERFKNSADLLFANVHNDVNSYFIPAQVLAALSIELHIKALALFENGTYSRGHDIFAIYKKLSAKTQLDIKEMMEKKIIQFDLETSNQRIELEKISGVEISKDLDKILQDISLIFVNIRYIFDKQKPISFYYIDLVRIVLEDFCQKIKL
;
A
#
# COMPACT_ATOMS: atom_id res chain seq x y z
N MET A 1 25.08 8.76 10.23
CA MET A 1 23.71 8.76 10.79
C MET A 1 23.41 7.36 11.28
N SER A 2 22.68 7.19 12.39
CA SER A 2 22.20 5.86 12.80
C SER A 2 21.11 5.38 11.82
N SER A 3 20.98 4.06 11.65
CA SER A 3 19.90 3.47 10.84
C SER A 3 18.52 3.94 11.30
N ILE A 4 18.34 4.19 12.60
CA ILE A 4 17.12 4.76 13.18
C ILE A 4 16.85 6.17 12.64
N SER A 5 17.83 7.06 12.67
CA SER A 5 17.66 8.44 12.17
C SER A 5 17.32 8.48 10.68
N GLU A 6 17.88 7.58 9.89
CA GLU A 6 17.58 7.47 8.45
C GLU A 6 16.19 6.84 8.22
N SER A 7 15.80 5.85 9.02
CA SER A 7 14.46 5.26 8.96
C SER A 7 13.37 6.31 9.23
N ILE A 8 13.58 7.19 10.22
CA ILE A 8 12.67 8.30 10.53
C ILE A 8 12.56 9.29 9.35
N GLN A 9 13.67 9.58 8.66
CA GLN A 9 13.63 10.44 7.47
C GLN A 9 12.81 9.82 6.34
N ILE A 10 12.93 8.50 6.15
CA ILE A 10 12.12 7.75 5.18
C ILE A 10 10.64 7.81 5.57
N LEU A 11 10.31 7.60 6.85
CA LEU A 11 8.93 7.70 7.35
C LEU A 11 8.33 9.09 7.16
N ASN A 12 9.06 10.16 7.45
CA ASN A 12 8.59 11.52 7.21
C ASN A 12 8.24 11.75 5.73
N GLN A 13 9.01 11.14 4.82
CA GLN A 13 8.70 11.22 3.39
C GLN A 13 7.50 10.33 3.02
N ALA A 14 7.35 9.17 3.65
CA ALA A 14 6.17 8.31 3.51
C ALA A 14 4.89 9.04 3.92
N GLU A 15 4.94 9.80 5.02
CA GLU A 15 3.84 10.61 5.54
C GLU A 15 3.46 11.73 4.57
N ARG A 16 4.44 12.42 3.97
CA ARG A 16 4.17 13.45 2.94
C ARG A 16 3.42 12.90 1.74
N PHE A 17 3.82 11.71 1.26
CA PHE A 17 3.08 11.05 0.17
C PHE A 17 1.69 10.61 0.61
N LYS A 18 1.55 10.11 1.84
CA LYS A 18 0.25 9.77 2.45
C LYS A 18 -0.67 10.99 2.47
N ASN A 19 -0.24 12.10 3.05
CA ASN A 19 -1.04 13.32 3.18
C ASN A 19 -1.44 13.88 1.80
N SER A 20 -0.54 13.75 0.81
CA SER A 20 -0.84 14.14 -0.57
C SER A 20 -1.86 13.21 -1.21
N ALA A 21 -1.76 11.89 -0.99
CA ALA A 21 -2.75 10.92 -1.46
C ALA A 21 -4.12 11.19 -0.84
N ASP A 22 -4.19 11.45 0.47
CA ASP A 22 -5.42 11.78 1.20
C ASP A 22 -6.11 13.02 0.63
N LEU A 23 -5.34 14.07 0.37
CA LEU A 23 -5.86 15.29 -0.25
C LEU A 23 -6.49 14.99 -1.62
N LEU A 24 -5.84 14.15 -2.44
CA LEU A 24 -6.37 13.80 -3.75
C LEU A 24 -7.59 12.88 -3.65
N PHE A 25 -7.58 11.88 -2.79
CA PHE A 25 -8.74 11.01 -2.54
C PHE A 25 -9.96 11.81 -2.07
N ALA A 26 -9.76 12.77 -1.16
CA ALA A 26 -10.82 13.65 -0.71
C ALA A 26 -11.45 14.47 -1.84
N ASN A 27 -10.72 14.72 -2.94
CA ASN A 27 -11.19 15.49 -4.09
C ASN A 27 -11.66 14.65 -5.28
N VAL A 28 -11.63 13.31 -5.19
CA VAL A 28 -12.03 12.41 -6.31
C VAL A 28 -13.45 12.69 -6.82
N HIS A 29 -14.38 13.08 -5.95
CA HIS A 29 -15.75 13.42 -6.34
C HIS A 29 -15.86 14.68 -7.22
N ASN A 30 -14.85 15.56 -7.19
CA ASN A 30 -14.79 16.75 -8.03
C ASN A 30 -14.32 16.43 -9.46
N ASP A 31 -13.36 15.50 -9.59
CA ASP A 31 -12.87 14.99 -10.86
C ASP A 31 -12.15 13.64 -10.66
N VAL A 32 -12.87 12.54 -10.93
CA VAL A 32 -12.33 11.19 -10.82
C VAL A 32 -11.09 11.00 -11.70
N ASN A 33 -11.10 11.55 -12.92
CA ASN A 33 -10.05 11.30 -13.90
C ASN A 33 -8.75 12.00 -13.53
N SER A 34 -8.86 13.22 -12.98
CA SER A 34 -7.69 14.01 -12.59
C SER A 34 -7.07 13.58 -11.27
N TYR A 35 -7.86 13.01 -10.34
CA TYR A 35 -7.38 12.79 -8.96
C TYR A 35 -7.20 11.33 -8.57
N PHE A 36 -7.99 10.39 -9.10
CA PHE A 36 -7.98 9.02 -8.61
C PHE A 36 -6.66 8.29 -8.88
N ILE A 37 -6.17 8.33 -10.13
CA ILE A 37 -4.91 7.68 -10.52
C ILE A 37 -3.71 8.30 -9.78
N PRO A 38 -3.53 9.63 -9.74
CA PRO A 38 -2.44 10.23 -8.97
C PRO A 38 -2.50 9.90 -7.47
N ALA A 39 -3.69 9.85 -6.86
CA ALA A 39 -3.85 9.46 -5.46
C ALA A 39 -3.32 8.03 -5.21
N GLN A 40 -3.69 7.09 -6.08
CA GLN A 40 -3.24 5.69 -6.04
C GLN A 40 -1.71 5.56 -6.14
N VAL A 41 -1.07 6.32 -7.03
CA VAL A 41 0.39 6.35 -7.18
C VAL A 41 1.07 6.87 -5.90
N LEU A 42 0.55 7.95 -5.31
CA LEU A 42 1.09 8.52 -4.07
C LEU A 42 0.89 7.57 -2.88
N ALA A 43 -0.26 6.86 -2.82
CA ALA A 43 -0.50 5.84 -1.82
C ALA A 43 0.52 4.69 -1.93
N ALA A 44 0.80 4.20 -3.15
CA ALA A 44 1.81 3.17 -3.37
C ALA A 44 3.23 3.62 -2.98
N LEU A 45 3.60 4.86 -3.28
CA LEU A 45 4.88 5.44 -2.84
C LEU A 45 4.98 5.52 -1.32
N SER A 46 3.89 5.89 -0.65
CA SER A 46 3.82 5.90 0.81
C SER A 46 4.04 4.49 1.38
N ILE A 47 3.37 3.47 0.83
CA ILE A 47 3.55 2.06 1.21
C ILE A 47 4.99 1.61 1.02
N GLU A 48 5.58 1.88 -0.16
CA GLU A 48 6.97 1.54 -0.48
C GLU A 48 7.93 2.11 0.58
N LEU A 49 7.76 3.38 0.97
CA LEU A 49 8.62 4.02 1.94
C LEU A 49 8.43 3.50 3.36
N HIS A 50 7.22 3.19 3.81
CA HIS A 50 7.00 2.54 5.11
C HIS A 50 7.75 1.20 5.18
N ILE A 51 7.63 0.36 4.15
CA ILE A 51 8.29 -0.95 4.12
C ILE A 51 9.82 -0.78 4.04
N LYS A 52 10.33 0.22 3.31
CA LYS A 52 11.77 0.53 3.29
C LYS A 52 12.28 0.99 4.65
N ALA A 53 11.52 1.81 5.38
CA ALA A 53 11.88 2.23 6.73
C ALA A 53 11.94 1.02 7.67
N LEU A 54 10.96 0.12 7.62
CA LEU A 54 10.97 -1.14 8.37
C LEU A 54 12.18 -2.02 8.01
N ALA A 55 12.48 -2.17 6.73
CA ALA A 55 13.63 -2.96 6.29
C ALA A 55 14.95 -2.36 6.78
N LEU A 56 15.10 -1.04 6.72
CA LEU A 56 16.27 -0.34 7.24
C LEU A 56 16.41 -0.48 8.75
N PHE A 57 15.29 -0.40 9.48
CA PHE A 57 15.26 -0.58 10.93
C PHE A 57 15.66 -1.98 11.36
N GLU A 58 15.09 -3.01 10.73
CA GLU A 58 15.33 -4.42 11.10
C GLU A 58 16.68 -4.95 10.61
N ASN A 59 17.05 -4.61 9.38
CA ASN A 59 18.17 -5.25 8.67
C ASN A 59 19.36 -4.31 8.44
N GLY A 60 19.24 -3.02 8.78
CA GLY A 60 20.27 -2.01 8.51
C GLY A 60 20.40 -1.65 7.02
N THR A 61 19.51 -2.16 6.16
CA THR A 61 19.52 -1.89 4.72
C THR A 61 18.15 -2.08 4.08
N TYR A 62 17.92 -1.45 2.93
CA TYR A 62 16.73 -1.63 2.11
C TYR A 62 17.10 -1.73 0.63
N SER A 63 16.21 -2.30 -0.19
CA SER A 63 16.49 -2.47 -1.62
C SER A 63 16.23 -1.18 -2.39
N ARG A 64 17.15 -0.83 -3.29
CA ARG A 64 16.94 0.25 -4.27
C ARG A 64 16.10 -0.29 -5.42
N GLY A 65 14.81 -0.01 -5.39
CA GLY A 65 13.81 -0.47 -6.37
C GLY A 65 12.40 -0.14 -5.90
N HIS A 66 11.41 -0.46 -6.73
CA HIS A 66 9.98 -0.18 -6.51
C HIS A 66 9.13 -1.44 -6.35
N ASP A 67 9.76 -2.62 -6.31
CA ASP A 67 9.08 -3.88 -6.06
C ASP A 67 8.73 -4.00 -4.57
N ILE A 68 7.55 -3.50 -4.20
CA ILE A 68 7.06 -3.41 -2.83
C ILE A 68 7.00 -4.80 -2.20
N PHE A 69 6.52 -5.80 -2.94
CA PHE A 69 6.43 -7.17 -2.46
C PHE A 69 7.80 -7.78 -2.18
N ALA A 70 8.77 -7.59 -3.08
CA ALA A 70 10.13 -8.08 -2.87
C ALA A 70 10.81 -7.41 -1.67
N ILE A 71 10.52 -6.14 -1.39
CA ILE A 71 11.04 -5.44 -0.20
C ILE A 71 10.36 -6.01 1.05
N TYR A 72 9.03 -6.19 1.04
CA TYR A 72 8.27 -6.76 2.15
C TYR A 72 8.76 -8.16 2.54
N LYS A 73 9.05 -9.01 1.54
CA LYS A 73 9.57 -10.36 1.78
C LYS A 73 10.96 -10.40 2.43
N LYS A 74 11.67 -9.28 2.51
CA LYS A 74 12.95 -9.15 3.23
C LYS A 74 12.80 -8.73 4.69
N LEU A 75 11.59 -8.38 5.13
CA LEU A 75 11.33 -8.14 6.56
C LEU A 75 11.43 -9.45 7.34
N SER A 76 11.62 -9.36 8.66
CA SER A 76 11.60 -10.55 9.52
C SER A 76 10.27 -11.31 9.42
N ALA A 77 10.31 -12.63 9.58
CA ALA A 77 9.10 -13.46 9.53
C ALA A 77 8.05 -13.03 10.56
N LYS A 78 8.50 -12.56 11.73
CA LYS A 78 7.65 -12.01 12.77
C LYS A 78 6.93 -10.74 12.31
N THR A 79 7.65 -9.78 11.72
CA THR A 79 7.04 -8.55 11.20
C THR A 79 6.08 -8.83 10.05
N GLN A 80 6.42 -9.76 9.15
CA GLN A 80 5.51 -10.19 8.09
C GLN A 80 4.20 -10.75 8.67
N LEU A 81 4.30 -11.64 9.66
CA LEU A 81 3.13 -12.21 10.34
C LEU A 81 2.30 -11.15 11.06
N ASP A 82 2.93 -10.28 11.84
CA ASP A 82 2.25 -9.23 12.61
C ASP A 82 1.47 -8.28 11.67
N ILE A 83 2.07 -7.86 10.54
CA ILE A 83 1.40 -7.02 9.53
C ILE A 83 0.26 -7.78 8.84
N LYS A 84 0.46 -9.07 8.52
CA LYS A 84 -0.59 -9.90 7.89
C LYS A 84 -1.81 -10.02 8.78
N GLU A 85 -1.63 -10.31 10.06
CA GLU A 85 -2.74 -10.39 11.03
C GLU A 85 -3.47 -9.05 11.20
N MET A 86 -2.74 -7.93 11.20
CA MET A 86 -3.34 -6.59 11.23
C MET A 86 -4.17 -6.33 9.96
N MET A 87 -3.64 -6.71 8.79
CA MET A 87 -4.34 -6.56 7.52
C MET A 87 -5.62 -7.40 7.46
N GLU A 88 -5.57 -8.67 7.87
CA GLU A 88 -6.75 -9.55 7.87
C GLU A 88 -7.88 -8.97 8.73
N LYS A 89 -7.55 -8.47 9.93
CA LYS A 89 -8.52 -7.79 10.80
C LYS A 89 -9.10 -6.54 10.14
N LYS A 90 -8.26 -5.73 9.51
CA LYS A 90 -8.69 -4.48 8.86
C LYS A 90 -9.59 -4.74 7.65
N ILE A 91 -9.27 -5.76 6.85
CA ILE A 91 -10.11 -6.18 5.72
C ILE A 91 -11.49 -6.65 6.21
N ILE A 92 -11.54 -7.49 7.25
CA ILE A 92 -12.82 -7.96 7.80
C ILE A 92 -13.67 -6.78 8.27
N GLN A 93 -13.07 -5.85 9.01
CA GLN A 93 -13.77 -4.65 9.47
C GLN A 93 -14.28 -3.81 8.29
N PHE A 94 -13.42 -3.53 7.31
CA PHE A 94 -13.76 -2.70 6.16
C PHE A 94 -14.85 -3.33 5.28
N ASP A 95 -14.79 -4.64 5.03
CA ASP A 95 -15.81 -5.36 4.26
C ASP A 95 -17.18 -5.31 4.99
N LEU A 96 -17.21 -5.34 6.33
CA LEU A 96 -18.44 -5.15 7.10
C LEU A 96 -18.98 -3.72 6.98
N GLU A 97 -18.13 -2.71 7.15
CA GLU A 97 -18.50 -1.29 7.07
C GLU A 97 -19.01 -0.89 5.69
N THR A 98 -18.42 -1.47 4.64
CA THR A 98 -18.81 -1.23 3.24
C THR A 98 -19.90 -2.16 2.74
N SER A 99 -20.53 -2.96 3.61
CA SER A 99 -21.57 -3.92 3.24
C SER A 99 -21.15 -4.87 2.10
N ASN A 100 -19.87 -5.27 2.08
CA ASN A 100 -19.26 -6.12 1.05
C ASN A 100 -19.33 -5.55 -0.39
N GLN A 101 -19.24 -4.23 -0.56
CA GLN A 101 -19.13 -3.57 -1.88
C GLN A 101 -18.09 -4.23 -2.81
N ARG A 102 -17.02 -4.83 -2.26
CA ARG A 102 -16.07 -5.66 -3.00
C ARG A 102 -16.74 -6.67 -3.93
N ILE A 103 -17.74 -7.40 -3.45
CA ILE A 103 -18.42 -8.47 -4.21
C ILE A 103 -19.15 -7.89 -5.43
N GLU A 104 -19.75 -6.71 -5.27
CA GLU A 104 -20.41 -6.01 -6.37
C GLU A 104 -19.40 -5.51 -7.39
N LEU A 105 -18.27 -4.96 -6.92
CA LEU A 105 -17.17 -4.53 -7.78
C LEU A 105 -16.55 -5.69 -8.57
N GLU A 106 -16.36 -6.85 -7.94
CA GLU A 106 -15.88 -8.07 -8.61
C GLU A 106 -16.84 -8.49 -9.74
N LYS A 107 -18.16 -8.44 -9.49
CA LYS A 107 -19.20 -8.77 -10.49
C LYS A 107 -19.23 -7.78 -11.66
N ILE A 108 -19.13 -6.48 -11.38
CA ILE A 108 -19.21 -5.42 -12.40
C ILE A 108 -17.95 -5.40 -13.26
N SER A 109 -16.78 -5.50 -12.63
CA SER A 109 -15.50 -5.39 -13.31
C SER A 109 -15.02 -6.70 -13.94
N GLY A 110 -15.49 -7.85 -13.44
CA GLY A 110 -14.95 -9.16 -13.78
C GLY A 110 -13.54 -9.40 -13.23
N VAL A 111 -13.07 -8.55 -12.31
CA VAL A 111 -11.74 -8.62 -11.70
C VAL A 111 -11.88 -9.17 -10.29
N GLU A 112 -11.17 -10.25 -9.98
CA GLU A 112 -11.09 -10.80 -8.62
C GLU A 112 -10.30 -9.84 -7.70
N ILE A 113 -10.83 -9.56 -6.52
CA ILE A 113 -10.20 -8.69 -5.52
C ILE A 113 -9.73 -9.58 -4.36
N SER A 114 -8.43 -9.93 -4.41
CA SER A 114 -7.79 -10.75 -3.40
C SER A 114 -7.80 -10.08 -2.02
N LYS A 115 -7.98 -10.90 -0.98
CA LYS A 115 -7.84 -10.51 0.44
C LYS A 115 -6.50 -10.96 1.04
N ASP A 116 -5.70 -11.71 0.29
CA ASP A 116 -4.38 -12.15 0.75
C ASP A 116 -3.35 -11.02 0.60
N LEU A 117 -2.69 -10.66 1.69
CA LEU A 117 -1.74 -9.54 1.74
C LEU A 117 -0.59 -9.71 0.73
N ASP A 118 -0.06 -10.92 0.56
CA ASP A 118 1.05 -11.15 -0.38
C ASP A 118 0.60 -10.82 -1.80
N LYS A 119 -0.60 -11.29 -2.18
CA LYS A 119 -1.18 -10.96 -3.49
C LYS A 119 -1.49 -9.47 -3.64
N ILE A 120 -2.03 -8.83 -2.59
CA ILE A 120 -2.31 -7.38 -2.61
C ILE A 120 -1.01 -6.59 -2.84
N LEU A 121 0.08 -6.92 -2.13
CA LEU A 121 1.37 -6.25 -2.29
C LEU A 121 2.01 -6.52 -3.67
N GLN A 122 1.87 -7.74 -4.20
CA GLN A 122 2.29 -8.05 -5.57
C GLN A 122 1.56 -7.16 -6.58
N ASP A 123 0.25 -7.01 -6.42
CA ASP A 123 -0.58 -6.20 -7.30
C ASP A 123 -0.18 -4.72 -7.21
N ILE A 124 -0.06 -4.16 -6.00
CA ILE A 124 0.40 -2.77 -5.80
C ILE A 124 1.81 -2.56 -6.38
N SER A 125 2.71 -3.56 -6.34
CA SER A 125 4.04 -3.44 -6.93
C SER A 125 4.02 -3.18 -8.44
N LEU A 126 2.93 -3.56 -9.12
CA LEU A 126 2.75 -3.36 -10.56
C LEU A 126 2.10 -2.01 -10.89
N ILE A 127 1.67 -1.23 -9.89
CA ILE A 127 0.88 0.00 -10.11
C ILE A 127 1.59 1.02 -11.01
N PHE A 128 2.90 1.22 -10.82
CA PHE A 128 3.68 2.17 -11.60
C PHE A 128 3.83 1.78 -13.07
N VAL A 129 3.77 0.48 -13.36
CA VAL A 129 3.82 -0.08 -14.71
C VAL A 129 2.43 -0.04 -15.33
N ASN A 130 1.42 -0.54 -14.61
CA ASN A 130 0.05 -0.63 -15.09
C ASN A 130 -0.55 0.75 -15.40
N ILE A 131 -0.34 1.74 -14.53
CA ILE A 131 -0.84 3.10 -14.76
C ILE A 131 -0.11 3.74 -15.95
N ARG A 132 1.20 3.53 -16.07
CA ARG A 132 2.01 4.11 -17.16
C ARG A 132 1.60 3.58 -18.53
N TYR A 133 1.25 2.31 -18.60
CA TYR A 133 0.87 1.61 -19.82
C TYR A 133 -0.62 1.23 -19.81
N ILE A 134 -1.47 2.08 -19.22
CA ILE A 134 -2.92 1.83 -19.11
C ILE A 134 -3.62 1.74 -20.48
N PHE A 135 -3.00 2.30 -21.52
CA PHE A 135 -3.43 2.21 -22.91
C PHE A 135 -3.07 0.87 -23.58
N ASP A 136 -2.16 0.09 -22.99
CA ASP A 136 -1.88 -1.26 -23.44
C ASP A 136 -2.91 -2.23 -22.84
N LYS A 137 -3.34 -3.23 -23.61
CA LYS A 137 -4.36 -4.23 -23.21
C LYS A 137 -3.83 -5.20 -22.14
N GLN A 138 -3.49 -4.69 -20.98
CA GLN A 138 -2.99 -5.46 -19.85
C GLN A 138 -4.13 -6.16 -19.12
N LYS A 139 -3.79 -7.23 -18.40
CA LYS A 139 -4.74 -7.88 -17.51
C LYS A 139 -5.11 -6.89 -16.40
N PRO A 140 -6.41 -6.64 -16.16
CA PRO A 140 -6.83 -5.75 -15.10
C PRO A 140 -6.40 -6.31 -13.73
N ILE A 141 -5.92 -5.41 -12.88
CA ILE A 141 -5.48 -5.69 -11.50
C ILE A 141 -6.24 -4.74 -10.57
N SER A 142 -6.59 -5.23 -9.39
CA SER A 142 -7.28 -4.42 -8.38
C SER A 142 -6.30 -3.79 -7.39
N PHE A 143 -6.53 -2.52 -7.07
CA PHE A 143 -5.85 -1.80 -5.99
C PHE A 143 -6.81 -1.45 -4.85
N TYR A 144 -7.94 -2.18 -4.74
CA TYR A 144 -9.06 -1.87 -3.84
C TYR A 144 -8.62 -1.63 -2.39
N TYR A 145 -7.67 -2.43 -1.90
CA TYR A 145 -7.20 -2.37 -0.51
C TYR A 145 -5.93 -1.54 -0.32
N ILE A 146 -5.48 -0.76 -1.31
CA ILE A 146 -4.24 0.03 -1.20
C ILE A 146 -4.23 0.92 0.05
N ASP A 147 -5.38 1.50 0.37
CA ASP A 147 -5.48 2.44 1.49
C ASP A 147 -5.41 1.73 2.85
N LEU A 148 -6.01 0.54 2.93
CA LEU A 148 -5.91 -0.29 4.13
C LEU A 148 -4.47 -0.75 4.38
N VAL A 149 -3.72 -1.11 3.31
CA VAL A 149 -2.30 -1.45 3.44
C VAL A 149 -1.51 -0.28 4.01
N ARG A 150 -1.76 0.94 3.51
CA ARG A 150 -1.10 2.16 3.99
C ARG A 150 -1.38 2.40 5.47
N ILE A 151 -2.65 2.33 5.89
CA ILE A 151 -3.06 2.50 7.29
C ILE A 151 -2.40 1.44 8.18
N VAL A 152 -2.42 0.17 7.78
CA VAL A 152 -1.84 -0.93 8.57
C VAL A 152 -0.33 -0.75 8.77
N LEU A 153 0.38 -0.32 7.73
CA LEU A 153 1.83 -0.09 7.82
C LEU A 153 2.18 1.11 8.71
N GLU A 154 1.40 2.19 8.62
CA GLU A 154 1.54 3.35 9.50
C GLU A 154 1.31 2.96 10.97
N ASP A 155 0.18 2.30 11.26
CA ASP A 155 -0.16 1.80 12.59
C ASP A 155 0.94 0.87 13.13
N PHE A 156 1.50 0.01 12.28
CA PHE A 156 2.58 -0.90 12.66
C PHE A 156 3.87 -0.15 13.01
N CYS A 157 4.28 0.83 12.19
CA CYS A 157 5.47 1.65 12.47
C CYS A 157 5.33 2.39 13.81
N GLN A 158 4.17 3.00 14.06
CA GLN A 158 3.88 3.66 15.33
C GLN A 158 3.93 2.69 16.52
N LYS A 159 3.34 1.49 16.38
CA LYS A 159 3.33 0.45 17.41
C LYS A 159 4.73 0.03 17.84
N ILE A 160 5.67 -0.10 16.90
CA ILE A 160 7.06 -0.47 17.20
C ILE A 160 7.94 0.73 17.60
N LYS A 161 7.36 1.93 17.68
CA LYS A 161 8.03 3.20 18.00
C LYS A 161 9.14 3.54 17.00
N LEU A 162 8.88 3.27 15.73
CA LEU A 162 9.64 3.84 14.61
C LEU A 162 9.10 5.24 14.28
#